data_AF-A0A6P6VF01-F1
#
_entry.id   AF-A0A6P6VF01-F1
#
_cell.length_a   1.000
_cell.length_b   1.000
_cell.length_c   1.000
_cell.angle_alpha   90.00
_cell.angle_beta   90.00
_cell.angle_gamma   90.00
#
_symmetry.space_group_name_H-M   'P 1'
#
loop_
_entity.id
_entity.type
_entity.pdbx_description
1 polymer ?
#
loop_
_entity_poly.entity_id
_entity_poly.type
_entity_poly.pdbx_seq_one_letter_code
_entity_poly.pdbx_strand_id
1 'polypeptide(L)'
;MEQKRIRRFIQGLNVEIQEALAAAQLDTFNQALEKTQRIETARGQVKVFHDRKRRQPDSSNFATGQSSRSEPPFKNGRGTDGPRPAVQQHPIAKVAKFVKSGTTFKKKAKKIRTKVTFHRPKTLKKDGNPKYPRISAPPRNKLDHYQILKYPLTTESAMKKIEDNNTMVFIVDIRADKKKIKDAVKKMYDIQIKKVNTLIRPDGTKKAYVRLTPDYDALDVANKIGII
;
A
#
# COMPACT_ATOMS: atom_id res chain seq x y z
N MET A 1 -22.36 46.49 -30.32
CA MET A 1 -23.03 45.37 -29.62
C MET A 1 -22.07 44.24 -29.22
N GLU A 2 -20.96 44.08 -29.94
CA GLU A 2 -20.07 42.92 -29.83
C GLU A 2 -19.17 42.90 -28.58
N GLN A 3 -18.62 44.05 -28.17
CA GLN A 3 -17.77 44.15 -26.96
C GLN A 3 -18.50 43.77 -25.66
N LYS A 4 -19.81 44.07 -25.55
CA LYS A 4 -20.62 43.67 -24.37
C LYS A 4 -20.83 42.15 -24.32
N ARG A 5 -20.92 41.48 -25.47
CA ARG A 5 -21.08 40.03 -25.57
C ARG A 5 -19.79 39.31 -25.17
N ILE A 6 -18.64 39.82 -25.64
CA ILE A 6 -17.31 39.29 -25.29
C ILE A 6 -17.05 39.42 -23.78
N ARG A 7 -17.35 40.58 -23.17
CA ARG A 7 -17.19 40.74 -21.70
C ARG A 7 -18.05 39.77 -20.90
N ARG A 8 -19.32 39.57 -21.28
CA ARG A 8 -20.20 38.61 -20.59
C ARG A 8 -19.69 37.17 -20.71
N PHE A 9 -19.16 36.82 -21.89
CA PHE A 9 -18.59 35.50 -22.12
C PHE A 9 -17.34 35.25 -21.27
N ILE A 10 -16.42 36.20 -21.21
CA ILE A 10 -15.21 36.11 -20.38
C ILE A 10 -15.56 36.02 -18.89
N GLN A 11 -16.55 36.80 -18.43
CA GLN A 11 -17.00 36.74 -17.04
C GLN A 11 -17.63 35.38 -16.70
N GLY A 12 -18.43 34.80 -17.60
CA GLY A 12 -18.99 33.46 -17.43
C GLY A 12 -17.92 32.38 -17.30
N LEU A 13 -16.92 32.39 -18.19
CA LEU A 13 -15.80 31.45 -18.14
C LEU A 13 -14.98 31.59 -16.84
N ASN A 14 -14.77 32.81 -16.36
CA ASN A 14 -14.03 33.02 -15.11
C ASN A 14 -14.77 32.44 -13.88
N VAL A 15 -16.10 32.49 -13.85
CA VAL A 15 -16.89 31.90 -12.76
C VAL A 15 -16.80 30.37 -12.81
N GLU A 16 -16.94 29.78 -14.00
CA GLU A 16 -16.89 28.33 -14.20
C GLU A 16 -15.50 27.75 -13.85
N ILE A 17 -14.42 28.48 -14.19
CA ILE A 17 -13.05 28.10 -13.81
C ILE A 17 -12.86 28.16 -12.29
N GLN A 18 -13.40 29.16 -11.62
CA GLN A 18 -13.30 29.27 -10.15
C GLN A 18 -14.11 28.18 -9.44
N GLU A 19 -15.29 27.83 -9.98
CA GLU A 19 -16.13 26.75 -9.45
C GLU A 19 -15.47 25.37 -9.62
N ALA A 20 -14.92 25.09 -10.80
CA ALA A 20 -14.19 23.84 -11.05
C ALA A 20 -12.94 23.70 -10.17
N LEU A 21 -12.22 24.80 -9.94
CA LEU A 21 -11.05 24.81 -9.07
C LEU A 21 -11.43 24.57 -7.59
N ALA A 22 -12.54 25.16 -7.13
CA ALA A 22 -13.05 24.95 -5.78
C ALA A 22 -13.51 23.50 -5.55
N ALA A 23 -14.18 22.89 -6.53
CA ALA A 23 -14.60 21.49 -6.47
C ALA A 23 -13.40 20.54 -6.34
N ALA A 24 -12.35 20.74 -7.14
CA ALA A 24 -11.12 19.93 -7.06
C ALA A 24 -10.39 20.09 -5.71
N GLN A 25 -10.43 21.29 -5.12
CA GLN A 25 -9.87 21.54 -3.79
C GLN A 25 -10.66 20.82 -2.68
N LEU A 26 -11.99 20.76 -2.78
CA LEU A 26 -12.83 20.02 -1.82
C LEU A 26 -12.60 18.51 -1.91
N ASP A 27 -12.49 17.95 -3.12
CA ASP A 27 -12.24 16.51 -3.31
C ASP A 27 -10.88 16.08 -2.79
N THR A 28 -9.85 16.89 -3.03
CA THR A 28 -8.51 16.64 -2.50
C THR A 28 -8.45 16.72 -0.98
N PHE A 29 -9.18 17.67 -0.37
CA PHE A 29 -9.31 17.77 1.08
C PHE A 29 -10.03 16.56 1.68
N ASN A 30 -11.16 16.15 1.10
CA ASN A 30 -11.90 14.97 1.53
C ASN A 30 -11.06 13.69 1.43
N GLN A 31 -10.33 13.52 0.33
CA GLN A 31 -9.42 12.38 0.16
C GLN A 31 -8.27 12.37 1.19
N ALA A 32 -7.77 13.55 1.57
CA ALA A 32 -6.78 13.68 2.63
C ALA A 32 -7.34 13.28 4.01
N LEU A 33 -8.56 13.70 4.34
CA LEU A 33 -9.25 13.33 5.59
C LEU A 33 -9.55 11.82 5.67
N GLU A 34 -9.98 11.20 4.58
CA GLU A 34 -10.18 9.75 4.56
C GLU A 34 -8.87 9.00 4.76
N LYS A 35 -7.79 9.48 4.14
CA LYS A 35 -6.47 8.86 4.26
C LYS A 35 -5.92 8.96 5.68
N THR A 36 -6.12 10.07 6.37
CA THR A 36 -5.70 10.22 7.78
C THR A 36 -6.51 9.31 8.71
N GLN A 37 -7.83 9.24 8.54
CA GLN A 37 -8.68 8.31 9.31
C GLN A 37 -8.30 6.84 9.11
N ARG A 38 -7.97 6.43 7.87
CA ARG A 38 -7.46 5.07 7.58
C ARG A 38 -6.12 4.79 8.27
N ILE A 39 -5.24 5.79 8.38
CA ILE A 39 -3.95 5.64 9.09
C ILE A 39 -4.17 5.53 10.60
N GLU A 40 -5.08 6.32 11.17
CA GLU A 40 -5.40 6.28 12.61
C GLU A 40 -6.06 4.97 13.02
N THR A 41 -7.02 4.49 12.24
CA THR A 41 -7.66 3.18 12.47
C THR A 41 -6.65 2.04 12.36
N ALA A 42 -5.76 2.05 11.36
CA ALA A 42 -4.67 1.08 11.25
C ALA A 42 -3.70 1.13 12.44
N ARG A 43 -3.32 2.33 12.90
CA ARG A 43 -2.49 2.51 14.10
C ARG A 43 -3.18 1.96 15.35
N GLY A 44 -4.49 2.15 15.49
CA GLY A 44 -5.31 1.57 16.56
C GLY A 44 -5.28 0.04 16.54
N GLN A 45 -5.47 -0.58 15.38
CA GLN A 45 -5.42 -2.04 15.22
C GLN A 45 -4.03 -2.61 15.56
N VAL A 46 -2.95 -1.94 15.13
CA VAL A 46 -1.58 -2.35 15.46
C VAL A 46 -1.31 -2.23 16.95
N LYS A 47 -1.84 -1.19 17.62
CA LYS A 47 -1.73 -1.01 19.07
C LYS A 47 -2.45 -2.14 19.82
N VAL A 48 -3.70 -2.44 19.43
CA VAL A 48 -4.48 -3.56 20.00
C VAL A 48 -3.78 -4.91 19.79
N PHE A 49 -3.15 -5.13 18.64
CA PHE A 49 -2.37 -6.33 18.38
C PHE A 49 -1.14 -6.44 19.29
N HIS A 50 -0.41 -5.34 19.49
CA HIS A 50 0.75 -5.31 20.40
C HIS A 50 0.35 -5.48 21.87
N ASP A 51 -0.77 -4.89 22.28
CA ASP A 51 -1.31 -5.04 23.63
C ASP A 51 -1.79 -6.46 23.89
N ARG A 52 -2.39 -7.12 22.89
CA ARG A 52 -2.75 -8.55 22.97
C ARG A 52 -1.52 -9.45 23.07
N LYS A 53 -0.42 -9.10 22.40
CA LYS A 53 0.86 -9.82 22.50
C LYS A 53 1.57 -9.58 23.84
N ARG A 54 1.38 -8.42 24.47
CA ARG A 54 1.91 -8.12 25.81
C ARG A 54 1.11 -8.76 26.96
N ARG A 55 -0.14 -9.15 26.73
CA ARG A 55 -1.05 -9.69 27.76
C ARG A 55 -1.17 -11.23 27.76
N GLN A 56 -0.46 -11.94 26.90
CA GLN A 56 -0.35 -13.39 26.99
C GLN A 56 0.74 -13.74 28.01
N PRO A 57 0.44 -14.45 29.11
CA PRO A 57 1.47 -15.10 29.90
C PRO A 57 2.01 -16.29 29.11
N ASP A 58 3.31 -16.31 28.83
CA ASP A 58 3.99 -17.54 28.42
C ASP A 58 3.75 -18.58 29.51
N SER A 59 3.12 -19.70 29.14
CA SER A 59 2.94 -20.84 30.01
C SER A 59 4.29 -21.53 30.24
N SER A 60 5.03 -21.07 31.23
CA SER A 60 6.03 -21.89 31.91
C SER A 60 6.07 -21.50 33.38
N ASN A 61 5.58 -22.42 34.21
CA ASN A 61 5.52 -22.34 35.67
C ASN A 61 6.89 -21.98 36.26
N PHE A 62 6.93 -21.14 37.30
CA PHE A 62 7.57 -21.38 38.61
C PHE A 62 7.50 -20.12 39.50
N ALA A 63 6.72 -20.24 40.59
CA ALA A 63 6.72 -19.53 41.88
C ALA A 63 7.13 -18.04 42.00
N THR A 64 6.26 -17.22 42.62
CA THR A 64 6.62 -15.94 43.25
C THR A 64 5.97 -15.85 44.64
N GLY A 65 6.77 -15.50 45.66
CA GLY A 65 6.32 -14.94 46.93
C GLY A 65 7.42 -13.97 47.41
N GLN A 66 7.29 -12.67 47.09
CA GLN A 66 6.72 -11.57 47.87
C GLN A 66 7.81 -10.60 48.34
N SER A 67 7.64 -9.33 47.97
CA SER A 67 8.41 -8.15 48.38
C SER A 67 7.57 -7.27 49.32
N SER A 68 8.21 -6.56 50.26
CA SER A 68 7.54 -5.55 51.09
C SER A 68 8.34 -4.25 51.21
N ARG A 69 7.63 -3.12 50.95
CA ARG A 69 7.77 -1.74 51.50
C ARG A 69 9.10 -0.99 51.22
N SER A 70 9.19 0.33 51.00
CA SER A 70 8.37 1.50 51.37
C SER A 70 9.00 2.78 50.75
N GLU A 71 8.19 3.77 50.32
CA GLU A 71 8.58 5.19 50.20
C GLU A 71 7.58 6.08 50.99
N PRO A 72 8.01 7.20 51.63
CA PRO A 72 7.11 8.17 52.25
C PRO A 72 6.97 9.49 51.46
N PRO A 73 5.91 10.31 51.70
CA PRO A 73 5.47 11.38 50.80
C PRO A 73 5.92 12.81 51.20
N PHE A 74 5.87 13.72 50.21
CA PHE A 74 6.13 15.16 50.31
C PHE A 74 4.98 15.98 50.92
N LYS A 75 5.29 17.04 51.69
CA LYS A 75 4.37 18.08 52.18
C LYS A 75 4.88 19.49 51.84
N ASN A 76 3.99 20.38 51.41
CA ASN A 76 4.20 21.83 51.23
C ASN A 76 3.21 22.65 52.10
N GLY A 77 3.65 23.82 52.61
CA GLY A 77 2.82 24.92 53.14
C GLY A 77 3.66 25.92 53.97
N ARG A 78 3.96 27.13 53.47
CA ARG A 78 3.28 28.45 53.59
C ARG A 78 3.51 29.18 54.93
N GLY A 79 3.99 30.43 54.88
CA GLY A 79 3.96 31.41 55.99
C GLY A 79 5.07 32.48 55.92
N THR A 80 4.70 33.75 56.05
CA THR A 80 5.43 35.02 55.81
C THR A 80 6.13 35.58 57.06
N ASP A 81 7.04 36.57 56.85
CA ASP A 81 7.24 37.84 57.62
C ASP A 81 8.69 38.21 58.03
N GLY A 82 9.14 39.39 57.56
CA GLY A 82 9.95 40.38 58.34
C GLY A 82 11.51 40.36 58.29
N PRO A 83 12.24 41.52 58.28
CA PRO A 83 13.67 41.58 57.89
C PRO A 83 14.71 42.11 58.95
N ARG A 84 16.02 41.89 58.62
CA ARG A 84 17.32 42.50 59.09
C ARG A 84 18.07 41.84 60.30
N PRO A 85 19.41 42.03 60.49
CA PRO A 85 20.56 42.05 59.55
C PRO A 85 21.84 41.26 60.03
N ALA A 86 22.76 41.00 59.08
CA ALA A 86 24.23 40.75 59.12
C ALA A 86 24.95 40.00 60.28
N VAL A 87 25.66 38.89 59.94
CA VAL A 87 27.06 38.59 60.37
C VAL A 87 27.74 37.70 59.30
N GLN A 88 28.97 38.05 58.91
CA GLN A 88 29.84 37.28 58.02
C GLN A 88 30.54 36.13 58.79
N GLN A 89 30.66 34.94 58.20
CA GLN A 89 31.71 33.95 58.51
C GLN A 89 31.86 32.96 57.35
N HIS A 90 33.06 32.86 56.78
CA HIS A 90 33.41 31.92 55.71
C HIS A 90 33.67 30.50 56.28
N PRO A 91 33.18 29.42 55.63
CA PRO A 91 33.76 28.11 55.86
C PRO A 91 34.35 27.51 54.57
N ILE A 92 35.62 27.12 54.72
CA ILE A 92 36.56 26.36 53.89
C ILE A 92 35.98 25.08 53.21
N ALA A 93 34.72 24.73 53.46
CA ALA A 93 34.05 23.52 52.99
C ALA A 93 33.75 23.48 51.48
N LYS A 94 33.84 24.61 50.76
CA LYS A 94 33.64 24.64 49.30
C LYS A 94 34.88 24.20 48.51
N VAL A 95 36.09 24.31 49.08
CA VAL A 95 37.34 23.97 48.39
C VAL A 95 37.61 22.46 48.41
N ALA A 96 37.24 21.76 49.50
CA ALA A 96 37.45 20.31 49.63
C ALA A 96 36.61 19.46 48.67
N LYS A 97 35.50 20.00 48.14
CA LYS A 97 34.65 19.30 47.16
C LYS A 97 35.27 19.25 45.76
N PHE A 98 36.21 20.15 45.45
CA PHE A 98 36.84 20.23 44.13
C PHE A 98 38.05 19.28 43.99
N VAL A 99 38.65 18.85 45.11
CA VAL A 99 39.84 17.97 45.11
C VAL A 99 39.48 16.48 45.05
N LYS A 100 38.26 16.09 45.45
CA LYS A 100 37.79 14.69 45.39
C LYS A 100 37.21 14.27 44.04
N SER A 101 36.90 15.22 43.15
CA SER A 101 36.54 14.90 41.77
C SER A 101 37.80 14.85 40.91
N GLY A 102 38.66 13.86 41.19
CA GLY A 102 39.68 13.47 40.23
C GLY A 102 39.02 13.18 38.89
N THR A 103 39.69 13.52 37.80
CA THR A 103 39.27 13.21 36.43
C THR A 103 38.99 11.71 36.32
N THR A 104 37.72 11.32 36.50
CA THR A 104 37.28 9.94 36.28
C THR A 104 37.53 9.61 34.83
N PHE A 105 38.66 8.96 34.56
CA PHE A 105 38.95 8.34 33.28
C PHE A 105 37.77 7.43 32.96
N LYS A 106 36.89 7.87 32.05
CA LYS A 106 35.76 7.07 31.60
C LYS A 106 36.35 5.79 31.03
N LYS A 107 36.27 4.68 31.78
CA LYS A 107 36.73 3.36 31.30
C LYS A 107 35.99 3.11 29.99
N LYS A 108 36.71 3.07 28.86
CA LYS A 108 36.10 2.81 27.55
C LYS A 108 35.44 1.44 27.63
N ALA A 109 34.11 1.41 27.56
CA ALA A 109 33.36 0.16 27.54
C ALA A 109 33.78 -0.67 26.32
N LYS A 110 34.32 -1.87 26.56
CA LYS A 110 34.73 -2.79 25.49
C LYS A 110 33.51 -3.49 24.92
N LYS A 111 33.41 -3.58 23.59
CA LYS A 111 32.35 -4.36 22.93
C LYS A 111 32.68 -5.85 23.06
N ILE A 112 32.00 -6.53 23.98
CA ILE A 112 32.18 -7.96 24.25
C ILE A 112 31.59 -8.76 23.08
N ARG A 113 32.36 -9.69 22.52
CA ARG A 113 31.93 -10.66 21.51
C ARG A 113 31.83 -12.02 22.19
N THR A 114 30.64 -12.61 22.21
CA THR A 114 30.38 -13.90 22.89
C THR A 114 30.60 -15.11 21.98
N LYS A 115 30.70 -14.91 20.66
CA LYS A 115 30.98 -15.97 19.68
C LYS A 115 32.38 -15.79 19.09
N VAL A 116 33.04 -16.91 18.83
CA VAL A 116 34.34 -16.95 18.14
C VAL A 116 34.20 -16.61 16.65
N THR A 117 33.02 -16.88 16.07
CA THR A 117 32.72 -16.60 14.67
C THR A 117 32.32 -15.14 14.44
N PHE A 118 32.99 -14.50 13.47
CA PHE A 118 32.65 -13.14 13.04
C PHE A 118 31.50 -13.17 12.04
N HIS A 119 30.37 -12.55 12.37
CA HIS A 119 29.27 -12.34 11.45
C HIS A 119 29.31 -10.93 10.86
N ARG A 120 29.24 -10.83 9.53
CA ARG A 120 29.13 -9.54 8.85
C ARG A 120 27.90 -8.80 9.38
N PRO A 121 28.06 -7.57 9.93
CA PRO A 121 26.91 -6.78 10.35
C PRO A 121 26.05 -6.45 9.13
N LYS A 122 24.74 -6.29 9.35
CA LYS A 122 23.86 -5.80 8.29
C LYS A 122 24.35 -4.41 7.86
N THR A 123 24.81 -4.31 6.63
CA THR A 123 25.26 -3.06 6.01
C THR A 123 24.13 -2.44 5.22
N LEU A 124 24.13 -1.12 5.07
CA LEU A 124 23.23 -0.43 4.14
C LEU A 124 23.45 -0.97 2.72
N LYS A 125 22.37 -1.39 2.05
CA LYS A 125 22.35 -1.64 0.61
C LYS A 125 21.59 -0.48 -0.01
N LYS A 126 22.25 0.27 -0.89
CA LYS A 126 21.61 1.36 -1.64
C LYS A 126 20.84 0.77 -2.81
N ASP A 127 19.69 1.33 -3.11
CA ASP A 127 18.95 0.99 -4.33
C ASP A 127 19.69 1.51 -5.57
N GLY A 128 19.49 0.84 -6.71
CA GLY A 128 20.12 1.22 -7.96
C GLY A 128 19.54 2.52 -8.51
N ASN A 129 20.32 3.60 -8.48
CA ASN A 129 20.00 4.88 -9.13
C ASN A 129 20.93 5.10 -10.34
N PRO A 130 20.66 4.48 -11.51
CA PRO A 130 21.52 4.62 -12.68
C PRO A 130 21.48 6.05 -13.22
N LYS A 131 22.64 6.58 -13.63
CA LYS A 131 22.75 7.93 -14.19
C LYS A 131 22.05 8.09 -15.55
N TYR A 132 21.88 6.99 -16.27
CA TYR A 132 21.26 6.94 -17.60
C TYR A 132 20.42 5.66 -17.73
N PRO A 133 19.31 5.69 -18.49
CA PRO A 133 18.53 4.49 -18.75
C PRO A 133 19.32 3.52 -19.62
N ARG A 134 19.18 2.21 -19.37
CA ARG A 134 19.84 1.16 -20.18
C ARG A 134 19.27 1.03 -21.59
N ILE A 135 18.03 1.46 -21.78
CA ILE A 135 17.31 1.44 -23.07
C ILE A 135 16.66 2.81 -23.21
N SER A 136 16.77 3.42 -24.40
CA SER A 136 16.23 4.75 -24.68
C SER A 136 14.70 4.80 -24.58
N ALA A 137 14.01 3.76 -25.04
CA ALA A 137 12.56 3.65 -24.99
C ALA A 137 12.12 2.23 -24.60
N PRO A 138 11.04 2.07 -23.81
CA PRO A 138 10.51 0.75 -23.49
C PRO A 138 9.91 0.08 -24.75
N PRO A 139 10.02 -1.26 -24.89
CA PRO A 139 9.43 -1.96 -26.00
C PRO A 139 7.89 -1.96 -25.91
N ARG A 140 7.24 -1.84 -27.06
CA ARG A 140 5.77 -1.97 -27.14
C ARG A 140 5.31 -3.38 -26.79
N ASN A 141 4.13 -3.49 -26.17
CA ASN A 141 3.50 -4.80 -26.01
C ASN A 141 3.08 -5.33 -27.40
N LYS A 142 3.63 -6.48 -27.78
CA LYS A 142 3.33 -7.15 -29.06
C LYS A 142 2.06 -8.01 -29.00
N LEU A 143 1.54 -8.28 -27.80
CA LEU A 143 0.43 -9.19 -27.55
C LEU A 143 -0.75 -8.35 -27.05
N ASP A 144 -1.47 -7.76 -27.99
CA ASP A 144 -2.68 -6.99 -27.79
C ASP A 144 -3.95 -7.86 -27.94
N HIS A 145 -5.14 -7.27 -27.77
CA HIS A 145 -6.41 -8.01 -27.77
C HIS A 145 -6.69 -8.67 -29.12
N TYR A 146 -6.35 -8.00 -30.22
CA TYR A 146 -6.49 -8.51 -31.58
C TYR A 146 -5.54 -9.67 -31.85
N GLN A 147 -4.29 -9.62 -31.37
CA GLN A 147 -3.36 -10.73 -31.52
C GLN A 147 -3.72 -11.92 -30.61
N ILE A 148 -4.33 -11.68 -29.45
CA ILE A 148 -4.80 -12.73 -28.54
C ILE A 148 -5.90 -13.55 -29.20
N LEU A 149 -6.94 -12.89 -29.73
CA LEU A 149 -8.10 -13.51 -30.35
C LEU A 149 -7.94 -13.54 -31.87
N LYS A 150 -7.55 -14.69 -32.41
CA LYS A 150 -7.28 -14.79 -33.85
C LYS A 150 -8.56 -14.89 -34.65
N TYR A 151 -9.38 -15.90 -34.35
CA TYR A 151 -10.67 -16.12 -35.01
C TYR A 151 -11.57 -17.04 -34.17
N PRO A 152 -12.90 -16.93 -34.31
CA PRO A 152 -13.84 -17.90 -33.75
C PRO A 152 -13.72 -19.24 -34.47
N LEU A 153 -13.95 -20.35 -33.74
CA LEU A 153 -13.92 -21.68 -34.33
C LEU A 153 -15.32 -22.09 -34.78
N THR A 154 -15.49 -22.40 -36.05
CA THR A 154 -16.78 -22.66 -36.72
C THR A 154 -17.08 -24.13 -36.96
N THR A 155 -16.43 -25.04 -36.23
CA THR A 155 -16.67 -26.48 -36.36
C THR A 155 -18.03 -26.86 -35.80
N GLU A 156 -18.66 -27.93 -36.30
CA GLU A 156 -19.95 -28.45 -35.81
C GLU A 156 -20.00 -28.59 -34.27
N SER A 157 -18.95 -29.18 -33.70
CA SER A 157 -18.84 -29.32 -32.23
C SER A 157 -18.77 -27.98 -31.49
N ALA A 158 -18.28 -26.92 -32.13
CA ALA A 158 -18.24 -25.57 -31.59
C ALA A 158 -19.59 -24.86 -31.75
N MET A 159 -20.27 -25.04 -32.89
CA MET A 159 -21.63 -24.52 -33.09
C MET A 159 -22.60 -25.09 -32.05
N LYS A 160 -22.52 -26.41 -31.81
CA LYS A 160 -23.28 -27.07 -30.73
C LYS A 160 -22.98 -26.48 -29.34
N LYS A 161 -21.76 -26.02 -29.09
CA LYS A 161 -21.37 -25.40 -27.83
C LYS A 161 -21.91 -23.98 -27.65
N ILE A 162 -22.20 -23.28 -28.74
CA ILE A 162 -22.85 -21.97 -28.72
C ILE A 162 -24.29 -22.15 -28.25
N GLU A 163 -25.02 -23.10 -28.84
CA GLU A 163 -26.42 -23.42 -28.53
C GLU A 163 -26.61 -24.02 -27.12
N ASP A 164 -25.97 -25.16 -26.82
CA ASP A 164 -26.28 -25.95 -25.62
C ASP A 164 -25.76 -25.35 -24.31
N ASN A 165 -24.65 -24.61 -24.37
CA ASN A 165 -23.86 -24.28 -23.18
C ASN A 165 -23.56 -22.80 -23.00
N ASN A 166 -24.05 -21.95 -23.92
CA ASN A 166 -23.72 -20.53 -23.98
C ASN A 166 -22.18 -20.33 -23.92
N THR A 167 -21.48 -21.06 -24.79
CA THR A 167 -20.01 -21.05 -24.86
C THR A 167 -19.52 -20.74 -26.26
N MET A 168 -18.77 -19.65 -26.40
CA MET A 168 -18.06 -19.32 -27.62
C MET A 168 -16.71 -20.02 -27.67
N VAL A 169 -16.31 -20.47 -28.87
CA VAL A 169 -15.02 -21.14 -29.06
C VAL A 169 -14.13 -20.28 -29.94
N PHE A 170 -12.92 -20.00 -29.46
CA PHE A 170 -11.93 -19.19 -30.18
C PHE A 170 -10.64 -19.96 -30.43
N ILE A 171 -9.99 -19.63 -31.53
CA ILE A 171 -8.57 -19.90 -31.75
C ILE A 171 -7.80 -18.70 -31.22
N VAL A 172 -6.86 -18.96 -30.32
CA VAL A 172 -6.12 -17.93 -29.60
C VAL A 172 -4.62 -18.15 -29.73
N ASP A 173 -3.84 -17.11 -29.41
CA ASP A 173 -2.39 -17.24 -29.36
C ASP A 173 -1.92 -18.21 -28.25
N ILE A 174 -0.85 -18.94 -28.52
CA ILE A 174 -0.29 -19.95 -27.60
C ILE A 174 0.22 -19.29 -26.30
N ARG A 175 0.67 -18.04 -26.39
CA ARG A 175 1.20 -17.27 -25.25
C ARG A 175 0.10 -16.61 -24.42
N ALA A 176 -1.15 -16.70 -24.85
CA ALA A 176 -2.27 -16.09 -24.14
C ALA A 176 -2.69 -16.93 -22.92
N ASP A 177 -2.87 -16.24 -21.80
CA ASP A 177 -3.39 -16.80 -20.55
C ASP A 177 -4.90 -16.61 -20.47
N LYS A 178 -5.57 -17.40 -19.60
CA LYS A 178 -7.03 -17.30 -19.40
C LYS A 178 -7.50 -15.90 -19.01
N LYS A 179 -6.69 -15.14 -18.25
CA LYS A 179 -6.99 -13.75 -17.85
C LYS A 179 -6.98 -12.82 -19.07
N LYS A 180 -5.94 -12.91 -19.90
CA LYS A 180 -5.80 -12.10 -21.12
C LYS A 180 -6.92 -12.39 -22.11
N ILE A 181 -7.29 -13.66 -22.29
CA ILE A 181 -8.41 -14.07 -23.15
C ILE A 181 -9.73 -13.48 -22.62
N LYS A 182 -9.96 -13.54 -21.30
CA LYS A 182 -11.14 -12.93 -20.68
C LYS A 182 -11.20 -11.43 -20.95
N ASP A 183 -10.10 -10.73 -20.74
CA ASP A 183 -10.03 -9.27 -20.95
C ASP A 183 -10.19 -8.89 -22.43
N ALA A 184 -9.61 -9.68 -23.35
CA ALA A 184 -9.71 -9.44 -24.79
C ALA A 184 -11.15 -9.61 -25.29
N VAL A 185 -11.82 -10.72 -24.94
CA VAL A 185 -13.21 -10.97 -25.36
C VAL A 185 -14.14 -9.91 -24.75
N LYS A 186 -13.92 -9.54 -23.49
CA LYS A 186 -14.69 -8.49 -22.83
C LYS A 186 -14.56 -7.14 -23.52
N LYS A 187 -13.35 -6.77 -23.96
CA LYS A 187 -13.10 -5.48 -24.62
C LYS A 187 -13.50 -5.43 -26.08
N MET A 188 -13.39 -6.55 -26.81
CA MET A 188 -13.65 -6.56 -28.25
C MET A 188 -15.13 -6.69 -28.58
N TYR A 189 -15.88 -7.44 -27.76
CA TYR A 189 -17.28 -7.76 -28.05
C TYR A 189 -18.25 -7.24 -26.97
N ASP A 190 -17.74 -6.57 -25.93
CA ASP A 190 -18.52 -6.03 -24.79
C ASP A 190 -19.30 -7.09 -24.00
N ILE A 191 -18.74 -8.30 -23.89
CA ILE A 191 -19.40 -9.44 -23.27
C ILE A 191 -18.83 -9.74 -21.88
N GLN A 192 -19.68 -10.13 -20.95
CA GLN A 192 -19.23 -10.64 -19.65
C GLN A 192 -19.08 -12.16 -19.64
N ILE A 193 -17.95 -12.62 -19.09
CA ILE A 193 -17.52 -14.03 -19.19
C ILE A 193 -17.52 -14.67 -17.80
N LYS A 194 -18.21 -15.81 -17.70
CA LYS A 194 -18.22 -16.65 -16.50
C LYS A 194 -16.87 -17.34 -16.31
N LYS A 195 -16.42 -18.14 -17.28
CA LYS A 195 -15.14 -18.87 -17.20
C LYS A 195 -14.52 -19.10 -18.58
N VAL A 196 -13.20 -19.31 -18.58
CA VAL A 196 -12.43 -19.68 -19.78
C VAL A 196 -11.70 -20.99 -19.54
N ASN A 197 -11.89 -21.94 -20.44
CA ASN A 197 -11.16 -23.20 -20.50
C ASN A 197 -10.29 -23.20 -21.76
N THR A 198 -9.07 -23.72 -21.69
CA THR A 198 -8.13 -23.69 -22.82
C THR A 198 -7.47 -25.05 -22.99
N LEU A 199 -7.19 -25.44 -24.23
CA LEU A 199 -6.31 -26.55 -24.58
C LEU A 199 -5.40 -26.16 -25.75
N ILE A 200 -4.30 -26.88 -25.93
CA ILE A 200 -3.49 -26.81 -27.15
C ILE A 200 -3.99 -27.91 -28.10
N ARG A 201 -4.27 -27.56 -29.35
CA ARG A 201 -4.61 -28.54 -30.40
C ARG A 201 -3.34 -29.26 -30.86
N PRO A 202 -3.44 -30.47 -31.44
CA PRO A 202 -2.30 -31.12 -32.08
C PRO A 202 -1.68 -30.27 -33.20
N ASP A 203 -2.47 -29.39 -33.84
CA ASP A 203 -2.02 -28.43 -34.86
C ASP A 203 -1.13 -27.30 -34.30
N GLY A 204 -0.84 -27.30 -33.00
CA GLY A 204 -0.02 -26.30 -32.31
C GLY A 204 -0.74 -25.00 -31.96
N THR A 205 -2.01 -24.81 -32.35
CA THR A 205 -2.79 -23.62 -31.99
C THR A 205 -3.55 -23.81 -30.67
N LYS A 206 -3.79 -22.73 -29.92
CA LYS A 206 -4.58 -22.81 -28.67
C LYS A 206 -6.07 -22.67 -28.97
N LYS A 207 -6.90 -23.54 -28.38
CA LYS A 207 -8.37 -23.48 -28.38
C LYS A 207 -8.83 -22.95 -27.05
N ALA A 208 -9.73 -21.96 -27.05
CA ALA A 208 -10.36 -21.42 -25.85
C ALA A 208 -11.87 -21.62 -25.92
N TYR A 209 -12.43 -22.30 -24.93
CA TYR A 209 -13.87 -22.33 -24.66
C TYR A 209 -14.18 -21.22 -23.66
N VAL A 210 -14.96 -20.24 -24.08
CA VAL A 210 -15.32 -19.04 -23.34
C VAL A 210 -16.79 -19.12 -22.99
N ARG A 211 -17.10 -19.44 -21.72
CA ARG A 211 -18.47 -19.50 -21.23
C ARG A 211 -18.94 -18.11 -20.85
N LEU A 212 -20.01 -17.64 -21.48
CA LEU A 212 -20.59 -16.34 -21.19
C LEU A 212 -21.36 -16.37 -19.87
N THR A 213 -21.67 -15.18 -19.38
CA THR A 213 -22.65 -14.98 -18.30
C THR A 213 -24.06 -15.20 -18.87
N PRO A 214 -25.04 -15.60 -18.04
CA PRO A 214 -26.39 -15.85 -18.52
C PRO A 214 -27.10 -14.59 -19.04
N ASP A 215 -26.57 -13.40 -18.75
CA ASP A 215 -27.11 -12.12 -19.20
C ASP A 215 -26.89 -11.86 -20.70
N TYR A 216 -25.98 -12.63 -21.33
CA TYR A 216 -25.66 -12.54 -22.75
C TYR A 216 -25.89 -13.89 -23.41
N ASP A 217 -26.57 -13.90 -24.56
CA ASP A 217 -26.69 -15.09 -25.39
C ASP A 217 -25.51 -15.21 -26.36
N ALA A 218 -24.90 -16.39 -26.45
CA ALA A 218 -23.82 -16.66 -27.38
C ALA A 218 -24.30 -16.68 -28.84
N LEU A 219 -25.57 -17.01 -29.10
CA LEU A 219 -26.14 -16.98 -30.45
C LEU A 219 -26.18 -15.55 -31.00
N ASP A 220 -26.71 -14.61 -30.23
CA ASP A 220 -26.78 -13.19 -30.62
C ASP A 220 -25.40 -12.59 -30.86
N VAL A 221 -24.44 -12.95 -29.99
CA VAL A 221 -23.05 -12.52 -30.15
C VAL A 221 -22.44 -13.10 -31.43
N ALA A 222 -22.70 -14.38 -31.74
CA ALA A 222 -22.18 -15.01 -32.95
C ALA A 222 -22.73 -14.35 -34.22
N ASN A 223 -24.01 -13.96 -34.21
CA ASN A 223 -24.64 -13.18 -35.29
C ASN A 223 -23.97 -11.81 -35.44
N LYS A 224 -23.68 -11.13 -34.33
CA LYS A 224 -22.97 -9.84 -34.34
C LYS A 224 -21.56 -9.94 -34.91
N ILE A 225 -20.90 -11.09 -34.75
CA ILE A 225 -19.57 -11.34 -35.31
C ILE A 225 -19.65 -11.82 -36.77
N GLY A 226 -20.79 -12.37 -37.20
CA GLY A 226 -21.02 -12.84 -38.57
C GLY A 226 -20.53 -14.26 -38.82
N ILE A 227 -20.75 -15.17 -37.86
CA ILE A 227 -20.30 -16.58 -37.92
C ILE A 227 -21.48 -17.55 -38.14
N ILE A 228 -22.70 -17.08 -37.90
CA ILE A 228 -23.98 -17.77 -38.11
C ILE A 228 -24.75 -17.02 -39.19
#